data_AF-A0A920HLV9-F1
#
_entry.id   AF-A0A920HLV9-F1
#
_cell.length_a   1.000
_cell.length_b   1.000
_cell.length_c   1.000
_cell.angle_alpha   90.00
_cell.angle_beta   90.00
_cell.angle_gamma   90.00
#
_symmetry.space_group_name_H-M   'P 1'
#
loop_
_entity.id
_entity.type
_entity.pdbx_description
1 polymer ?
#
loop_
_entity_poly.entity_id
_entity_poly.type
_entity_poly.pdbx_seq_one_letter_code
_entity_poly.pdbx_strand_id
1 'polypeptide(L)'
;MVTKIPKFAFEKFPQANSRLTTQMKSVGEVMSIGRTFQESFQKGIQSLEENLSGFESIIDEFSDQNETLQYELTFAALIDTCLLRMLSD
;
A
#
# COMPACT_ATOMS: atom_id res chain seq x y z
N MET A 1 15.02 -10.26 -7.57
CA MET A 1 14.37 -9.75 -6.35
C MET A 1 12.98 -10.33 -6.22
N VAL A 2 12.58 -10.64 -4.99
CA VAL A 2 11.26 -11.18 -4.64
C VAL A 2 10.63 -10.24 -3.62
N THR A 3 9.41 -9.79 -3.89
CA THR A 3 8.67 -8.93 -2.98
C THR A 3 7.40 -9.66 -2.54
N LYS A 4 7.14 -9.65 -1.23
CA LYS A 4 5.89 -10.12 -0.64
C LYS A 4 5.14 -8.94 -0.05
N ILE A 5 3.87 -8.81 -0.44
CA ILE A 5 3.01 -7.72 -0.01
C ILE A 5 1.73 -8.32 0.62
N PRO A 6 1.39 -7.97 1.88
CA PRO A 6 0.17 -8.44 2.50
C PRO A 6 -1.08 -7.81 1.85
N LYS A 7 -2.13 -8.61 1.66
CA LYS A 7 -3.45 -8.15 1.21
C LYS A 7 -4.36 -7.95 2.42
N PHE A 8 -5.01 -6.78 2.49
CA PHE A 8 -5.99 -6.44 3.51
C PHE A 8 -7.37 -6.32 2.86
N ALA A 9 -8.40 -6.95 3.41
CA ALA A 9 -9.75 -6.93 2.86
C ALA A 9 -10.70 -6.18 3.80
N PHE A 10 -10.47 -4.87 3.98
CA PHE A 10 -11.26 -4.04 4.90
C PHE A 10 -12.71 -3.82 4.41
N GLU A 11 -12.97 -3.89 3.10
CA GLU A 11 -14.32 -3.78 2.52
C GLU A 11 -15.28 -4.86 3.03
N LYS A 12 -14.75 -6.05 3.36
CA LYS A 12 -15.57 -7.15 3.89
C LYS A 12 -15.94 -6.96 5.36
N PHE A 13 -15.27 -6.04 6.07
CA PHE A 13 -15.43 -5.82 7.50
C PHE A 13 -15.52 -4.31 7.80
N PRO A 14 -16.66 -3.66 7.50
CA PRO A 14 -16.81 -2.21 7.64
C PRO A 14 -16.74 -1.70 9.09
N GLN A 15 -16.94 -2.59 10.08
CA GLN A 15 -16.74 -2.26 11.51
C GLN A 15 -15.31 -2.54 11.99
N ALA A 16 -14.45 -3.16 11.18
CA ALA A 16 -13.08 -3.46 11.56
C ALA A 16 -12.21 -2.22 11.38
N ASN A 17 -11.46 -1.88 12.43
CA ASN A 17 -10.51 -0.78 12.39
C ASN A 17 -9.38 -1.10 11.39
N SER A 18 -9.19 -0.25 10.38
CA SER A 18 -8.17 -0.36 9.33
C SER A 18 -6.73 -0.11 9.82
N ARG A 19 -6.56 0.41 11.04
CA ARG A 19 -5.26 0.68 11.65
C ARG A 19 -4.47 -0.59 11.93
N LEU A 20 -3.19 -0.58 11.59
CA LEU A 20 -2.26 -1.66 11.93
C LEU A 20 -2.00 -1.69 13.45
N THR A 21 -2.11 -2.87 14.04
CA THR A 21 -1.85 -3.13 15.46
C THR A 21 -0.85 -4.27 15.57
N THR A 22 -0.48 -4.67 16.79
CA THR A 22 0.41 -5.82 17.01
C THR A 22 -0.17 -7.15 16.51
N GLN A 23 -1.48 -7.22 16.31
CA GLN A 23 -2.16 -8.38 15.75
C GLN A 23 -2.17 -8.35 14.21
N MET A 24 -2.03 -9.53 13.61
CA MET A 24 -2.11 -9.73 12.15
C MET A 24 -3.54 -9.45 11.67
N LYS A 25 -3.66 -8.58 10.65
CA LYS A 25 -4.93 -8.21 10.01
C LYS A 25 -5.00 -8.55 8.52
N SER A 26 -3.92 -9.06 7.95
CA SER A 26 -3.89 -9.46 6.54
C SER A 26 -4.63 -10.77 6.31
N VAL A 27 -5.33 -10.86 5.18
CA VAL A 27 -6.13 -12.03 4.80
C VAL A 27 -5.38 -12.90 3.79
N GLY A 28 -4.40 -12.34 3.09
CA GLY A 28 -3.56 -13.05 2.15
C GLY A 28 -2.26 -12.31 1.87
N GLU A 29 -1.51 -12.82 0.90
CA GLU A 29 -0.28 -12.21 0.42
C GLU A 29 -0.18 -12.34 -1.10
N VAL A 30 0.45 -11.34 -1.70
CA VAL A 30 0.81 -11.33 -3.12
C VAL A 30 2.34 -11.40 -3.19
N MET A 31 2.84 -12.24 -4.10
CA MET A 31 4.26 -12.40 -4.33
C MET A 31 4.60 -12.03 -5.77
N SER A 32 5.60 -11.18 -5.95
CA SER A 32 6.05 -10.70 -7.25
C SER A 32 7.56 -10.85 -7.40
N ILE A 33 8.00 -11.06 -8.64
CA ILE A 33 9.40 -11.31 -8.99
C ILE A 33 9.84 -10.32 -10.06
N GLY A 34 11.01 -9.73 -9.86
CA GLY A 34 11.62 -8.76 -10.78
C GLY A 34 13.14 -8.80 -10.75
N ARG A 35 13.80 -8.26 -11.77
CA ARG A 35 15.26 -8.14 -11.81
C ARG A 35 15.74 -7.07 -10.82
N THR A 36 14.96 -6.01 -10.65
CA THR A 36 15.19 -4.91 -9.69
C THR A 36 14.10 -4.85 -8.63
N PHE A 37 14.35 -4.14 -7.53
CA PHE A 37 13.37 -3.96 -6.46
C PHE A 37 12.15 -3.17 -6.97
N GLN A 38 12.36 -2.07 -7.72
CA GLN A 38 11.32 -1.27 -8.38
C GLN A 38 10.38 -2.13 -9.23
N GLU A 39 10.94 -2.99 -10.08
CA GLU A 39 10.17 -3.88 -10.97
C GLU A 39 9.34 -4.89 -10.16
N SER A 40 9.94 -5.54 -9.16
CA SER A 40 9.22 -6.48 -8.31
C SER A 40 8.13 -5.78 -7.48
N PHE A 41 8.38 -4.57 -6.99
CA PHE A 41 7.44 -3.84 -6.15
C PHE A 41 6.23 -3.34 -6.95
N GLN A 42 6.43 -2.74 -8.11
CA GLN A 42 5.35 -2.29 -8.99
C GLN A 42 4.44 -3.45 -9.44
N LYS A 43 5.03 -4.59 -9.80
CA LYS A 43 4.29 -5.82 -10.12
C LYS A 43 3.46 -6.32 -8.93
N GLY A 44 3.97 -6.17 -7.71
CA GLY A 44 3.28 -6.54 -6.49
C GLY A 44 2.07 -5.65 -6.21
N ILE A 45 2.21 -4.32 -6.36
CA ILE A 45 1.13 -3.35 -6.19
C ILE A 45 0.01 -3.59 -7.20
N GLN A 46 0.35 -3.73 -8.48
CA GLN A 46 -0.65 -3.98 -9.52
C GLN A 46 -1.43 -5.29 -9.28
N SER A 47 -0.76 -6.28 -8.69
CA SER A 47 -1.35 -7.60 -8.37
C SER A 47 -2.24 -7.59 -7.12
N LEU A 48 -2.35 -6.46 -6.38
CA LEU A 48 -3.27 -6.34 -5.24
C LEU A 48 -4.74 -6.12 -5.67
N GLU A 49 -4.98 -5.76 -6.94
CA GLU A 49 -6.31 -5.51 -7.53
C GLU A 49 -7.09 -4.33 -6.92
N GLU A 50 -6.40 -3.39 -6.27
CA GLU A 50 -7.01 -2.18 -5.66
C GLU A 50 -7.35 -1.09 -6.70
N ASN A 51 -7.50 -1.45 -7.98
CA ASN A 51 -7.65 -0.52 -9.13
C ASN A 51 -6.52 0.52 -9.27
N LEU A 52 -5.34 0.24 -8.72
CA LEU A 52 -4.16 1.09 -8.86
C LEU A 52 -3.34 0.68 -10.09
N SER A 53 -2.94 1.67 -10.90
CA SER A 53 -2.12 1.46 -12.10
C SER A 53 -0.63 1.23 -11.78
N GLY A 54 -0.25 1.34 -10.51
CA GLY A 54 1.11 1.19 -10.01
C GLY A 54 1.40 2.25 -8.95
N PHE A 55 2.22 3.21 -9.33
CA PHE A 55 2.69 4.30 -8.47
C PHE A 55 1.83 5.55 -8.67
N GLU A 56 0.59 5.49 -8.20
CA GLU A 56 -0.37 6.60 -8.26
C GLU A 56 -0.44 7.28 -6.88
N SER A 57 -0.45 8.62 -6.84
CA SER A 57 -0.72 9.35 -5.60
C SER A 57 -2.19 9.19 -5.24
N ILE A 58 -2.48 8.63 -4.06
CA ILE A 58 -3.86 8.45 -3.60
C ILE A 58 -4.33 9.67 -2.78
N ILE A 59 -3.39 10.55 -2.39
CA ILE A 59 -3.67 11.75 -1.59
C ILE A 59 -3.86 12.96 -2.51
N ASP A 60 -5.00 13.63 -2.39
CA ASP A 60 -5.20 14.97 -2.96
C ASP A 60 -4.50 16.02 -2.07
N GLU A 61 -3.86 17.02 -2.69
CA GLU A 61 -3.13 18.12 -2.04
C GLU A 61 -3.99 18.97 -1.07
N PHE A 62 -5.30 18.74 -1.02
CA PHE A 62 -6.28 19.47 -0.21
C PHE A 62 -6.87 18.66 0.96
N SER A 63 -6.32 17.47 1.27
CA SER A 63 -6.82 16.64 2.38
C SER A 63 -6.58 17.27 3.77
N ASP A 64 -7.57 17.10 4.65
CA ASP A 64 -7.55 17.63 6.02
C ASP A 64 -6.41 16.98 6.82
N GLN A 65 -5.69 17.73 7.67
CA GLN A 65 -4.48 17.22 8.35
C GLN A 65 -4.72 15.93 9.16
N ASN A 66 -5.95 15.76 9.66
CA ASN A 66 -6.36 14.55 10.37
C ASN A 66 -6.56 13.35 9.44
N GLU A 67 -7.05 13.55 8.22
CA GLU A 67 -7.16 12.49 7.21
C GLU A 67 -5.78 12.08 6.72
N THR A 68 -4.86 13.02 6.54
CA THR A 68 -3.46 12.73 6.20
C THR A 68 -2.80 11.87 7.27
N LEU A 69 -2.95 12.21 8.56
CA LEU A 69 -2.39 11.44 9.67
C LEU A 69 -2.98 10.03 9.80
N GLN A 70 -4.27 9.87 9.48
CA GLN A 70 -4.87 8.53 9.45
C GLN A 70 -4.38 7.73 8.25
N TYR A 71 -4.20 8.37 7.10
CA TYR A 71 -3.65 7.76 5.89
C TYR A 71 -2.23 7.24 6.09
N GLU A 72 -1.34 8.02 6.72
CA GLU A 72 0.06 7.67 7.06
C GLU A 72 0.21 6.37 7.85
N LEU A 73 -0.82 5.99 8.61
CA LEU A 73 -0.84 4.77 9.43
C LEU A 73 -1.51 3.58 8.73
N THR A 74 -1.91 3.76 7.48
CA THR A 74 -2.53 2.75 6.63
C THR A 74 -1.55 2.21 5.60
N PHE A 75 -1.86 1.03 5.07
CA PHE A 75 -1.05 0.36 4.07
C PHE A 75 -0.87 1.19 2.78
N ALA A 76 -1.84 2.03 2.43
CA ALA A 76 -1.80 2.89 1.25
C ALA A 76 -0.70 3.99 1.34
N ALA A 77 -0.47 4.59 2.52
CA ALA A 77 0.64 5.55 2.69
C ALA A 77 2.00 4.92 2.49
N LEU A 78 2.17 3.64 2.83
CA LEU A 78 3.41 2.91 2.62
C LEU A 78 3.77 2.80 1.13
N ILE A 79 2.78 2.81 0.23
CA ILE A 79 2.98 2.84 -1.22
C ILE A 79 3.42 4.24 -1.68
N ASP A 80 2.75 5.30 -1.20
CA ASP A 80 3.07 6.69 -1.55
C ASP A 80 4.43 7.16 -1.01
N THR A 81 4.76 6.87 0.25
CA THR A 81 6.06 7.25 0.82
C THR A 81 7.20 6.49 0.14
N CYS A 82 6.99 5.22 -0.22
CA CYS A 82 7.97 4.47 -1.01
C CYS A 82 8.12 5.06 -2.41
N LEU A 83 7.03 5.46 -3.07
CA LEU A 83 7.08 6.09 -4.38
C LEU A 83 7.91 7.38 -4.37
N LEU A 84 7.60 8.32 -3.47
CA LEU A 84 8.33 9.59 -3.33
C LEU A 84 9.82 9.38 -3.07
N ARG A 85 10.17 8.36 -2.28
CA ARG A 85 11.56 8.04 -1.96
C ARG A 85 12.28 7.34 -3.12
N MET A 86 11.58 6.52 -3.91
CA MET A 86 12.15 5.83 -5.07
C MET A 86 12.26 6.69 -6.33
N LEU A 87 11.55 7.82 -6.42
CA LEU A 87 11.70 8.83 -7.48
C LEU A 87 12.76 9.90 -7.16
N SER A 88 13.26 9.93 -5.92
CA SER A 88 14.26 10.90 -5.45
C SER A 88 15.71 10.38 -5.48
N ASP A 89 15.92 9.11 -5.83
CA ASP A 89 17.21 8.45 -6.07
C ASP A 89 17.41 8.17 -7.57
#